data_AF-A0A1B7VIG9-F1
#
_entry.id   AF-A0A1B7VIG9-F1
#
_cell.length_a   1.000
_cell.length_b   1.000
_cell.length_c   1.000
_cell.angle_alpha   90.00
_cell.angle_beta   90.00
_cell.angle_gamma   90.00
#
_symmetry.space_group_name_H-M   'P 1'
#
loop_
_entity.id
_entity.type
_entity.pdbx_description
1 polymer ?
#
loop_
_entity_poly.entity_id
_entity_poly.type
_entity_poly.pdbx_seq_one_letter_code
_entity_poly.pdbx_strand_id
1 'polypeptide(L)'
;MNYKILLTSLLILSINPLSANAYCPQGNPRSTDYIRRKTPDRCEGIKVQPISGNSLSLISIATRNINDYGDKISLQVPRIKKGNNPEVLVTSRDDKYNYILDDLLLSNNGESFGFSWDTYVLKKANIPANKLRALASYSLGSQKVYVPVTLAKSSGKYEFVFYSQDRVRFTSLKIFPLENKKEDNPIYSTSRKTANSGEISFIWDGSKAPGGRYKLHYIAFIDRINEPSDRIENVIVFEHHPNWLK
;
A
#
# COMPACT_ATOMS: atom_id res chain seq x y z
N MET A 1 0.18 -13.36 68.04
CA MET A 1 0.39 -12.04 67.39
C MET A 1 1.65 -12.12 66.55
N ASN A 2 1.54 -11.87 65.24
CA ASN A 2 2.51 -11.12 64.41
C ASN A 2 2.26 -11.45 62.93
N TYR A 3 1.32 -10.72 62.33
CA TYR A 3 1.12 -10.67 60.88
C TYR A 3 2.25 -9.83 60.26
N LYS A 4 3.07 -10.44 59.39
CA LYS A 4 3.94 -9.70 58.48
C LYS A 4 3.14 -9.38 57.21
N ILE A 5 2.71 -8.13 57.08
CA ILE A 5 2.07 -7.61 55.87
C ILE A 5 3.20 -7.23 54.90
N LEU A 6 3.34 -7.99 53.82
CA LEU A 6 4.15 -7.62 52.67
C LEU A 6 3.32 -6.68 51.78
N LEU A 7 3.59 -5.38 51.87
CA LEU A 7 3.09 -4.40 50.90
C LEU A 7 3.80 -4.65 49.56
N THR A 8 3.09 -5.25 48.60
CA THR A 8 3.49 -5.29 47.19
C THR A 8 2.93 -4.06 46.51
N SER A 9 3.81 -3.08 46.25
CA SER A 9 3.48 -1.88 45.48
C SER A 9 3.35 -2.25 44.00
N LEU A 10 2.12 -2.28 43.49
CA LEU A 10 1.83 -2.56 42.08
C LEU A 10 2.07 -1.28 41.26
N LEU A 11 3.28 -1.13 40.70
CA LEU A 11 3.58 -0.06 39.76
C LEU A 11 2.89 -0.36 38.43
N ILE A 12 1.70 0.19 38.21
CA ILE A 12 1.00 0.13 36.93
C ILE A 12 1.69 1.12 35.98
N LEU A 13 2.72 0.67 35.27
CA LEU A 13 3.27 1.38 34.11
C LEU A 13 2.22 1.35 32.99
N SER A 14 1.43 2.42 32.92
CA SER A 14 0.62 2.76 31.75
C SER A 14 1.56 3.20 30.62
N ILE A 15 2.11 2.22 29.92
CA ILE A 15 2.74 2.44 28.61
C ILE A 15 1.62 2.83 27.66
N ASN A 16 1.39 4.13 27.52
CA ASN A 16 0.64 4.66 26.38
C ASN A 16 1.49 4.38 25.14
N PRO A 17 1.06 3.55 24.18
CA PRO A 17 1.69 3.52 22.88
C PRO A 17 1.28 4.83 22.20
N LEU A 18 2.08 5.89 22.43
CA LEU A 18 2.10 7.02 21.52
C LEU A 18 2.33 6.43 20.14
N SER A 19 1.35 6.60 19.26
CA SER A 19 1.44 6.29 17.84
C SER A 19 2.78 6.79 17.34
N ALA A 20 3.66 5.87 16.95
CA ALA A 20 4.93 6.19 16.34
C ALA A 20 4.64 6.86 14.99
N ASN A 21 4.44 8.17 15.00
CA ASN A 21 4.57 8.98 13.81
C ASN A 21 5.97 8.71 13.28
N ALA A 22 6.06 8.04 12.13
CA ALA A 22 7.34 7.69 11.53
C ALA A 22 8.20 8.95 11.45
N TYR A 23 9.32 8.95 12.17
CA TYR A 23 10.23 10.09 12.21
C TYR A 23 10.72 10.40 10.79
N CYS A 24 10.46 11.62 10.35
CA CYS A 24 10.85 12.13 9.05
C CYS A 24 11.94 13.20 9.23
N PRO A 25 13.23 12.82 9.14
CA PRO A 25 14.33 13.69 9.50
C PRO A 25 14.44 14.87 8.55
N GLN A 26 14.97 15.99 9.04
CA GLN A 26 15.48 17.03 8.15
C GLN A 26 16.81 16.57 7.54
N GLY A 27 17.15 17.07 6.36
CA GLY A 27 18.44 16.77 5.73
C GLY A 27 18.68 17.59 4.47
N ASN A 28 19.68 17.19 3.69
CA ASN A 28 20.06 17.90 2.48
C ASN A 28 19.03 17.68 1.36
N PRO A 29 18.31 18.71 0.88
CA PRO A 29 17.33 18.56 -0.20
C PRO A 29 17.91 17.99 -1.50
N ARG A 30 19.23 18.12 -1.70
CA ARG A 30 19.96 17.56 -2.85
C ARG A 30 20.39 16.10 -2.65
N SER A 31 20.19 15.47 -1.49
CA SER A 31 20.42 14.03 -1.34
C SER A 31 19.18 13.22 -1.73
N THR A 32 19.36 11.91 -1.86
CA THR A 32 18.28 10.93 -2.09
C THR A 32 17.79 10.30 -0.78
N ASP A 33 18.36 10.70 0.36
CA ASP A 33 17.99 10.12 1.66
C ASP A 33 16.53 10.42 1.99
N TYR A 34 15.91 9.52 2.76
CA TYR A 34 14.57 9.76 3.29
C TYR A 34 14.59 10.92 4.27
N ILE A 35 14.04 12.06 3.83
CA ILE A 35 13.99 13.33 4.59
C ILE A 35 12.67 14.05 4.35
N ARG A 36 12.39 15.06 5.18
CA ARG A 36 11.35 16.06 4.91
C ARG A 36 11.77 16.95 3.75
N ARG A 37 10.94 17.04 2.72
CA ARG A 37 11.07 17.97 1.59
C ARG A 37 9.99 19.03 1.71
N LYS A 38 10.26 20.27 1.28
CA LYS A 38 9.40 21.44 1.56
C LYS A 38 8.56 21.95 0.40
N THR A 39 8.83 21.51 -0.82
CA THR A 39 8.15 22.02 -2.02
C THR A 39 7.74 20.86 -2.96
N PRO A 40 6.54 20.28 -2.81
CA PRO A 40 5.64 20.43 -1.65
C PRO A 40 6.16 19.72 -0.39
N ASP A 41 5.57 20.05 0.75
CA ASP A 41 5.85 19.43 2.04
C ASP A 41 5.45 17.95 2.04
N ARG A 42 6.43 17.07 2.28
CA ARG A 42 6.29 15.61 2.25
C ARG A 42 7.49 14.93 2.86
N CYS A 43 7.37 13.65 3.16
CA CYS A 43 8.50 12.80 3.47
C CYS A 43 8.84 11.95 2.26
N GLU A 44 10.10 12.01 1.81
CA GLU A 44 10.52 11.31 0.59
C GLU A 44 12.01 10.97 0.62
N GLY A 45 12.32 9.73 0.23
CA GLY A 45 13.67 9.32 -0.15
C GLY A 45 13.88 7.82 -0.07
N ILE A 46 15.15 7.42 -0.11
CA ILE A 46 15.58 6.03 0.05
C ILE A 46 15.76 5.75 1.55
N LYS A 47 15.02 4.78 2.08
CA LYS A 47 15.28 4.24 3.43
C LYS A 47 16.20 3.04 3.32
N VAL A 48 17.31 3.07 4.04
CA VAL A 48 18.12 1.87 4.28
C VAL A 48 17.42 1.08 5.38
N GLN A 49 16.50 0.20 5.00
CA GLN A 49 15.82 -0.70 5.94
C GLN A 49 16.03 -2.14 5.45
N PRO A 50 16.46 -3.06 6.33
CA PRO A 50 16.36 -4.47 6.01
C PRO A 50 14.87 -4.77 5.85
N ILE A 51 14.48 -5.10 4.62
CA ILE A 51 13.16 -5.65 4.38
C ILE A 51 13.16 -7.00 5.12
N SER A 52 12.16 -7.23 5.99
CA SER A 52 12.08 -8.46 6.76
C SER A 52 11.57 -9.60 5.89
N GLY A 53 12.31 -10.72 5.90
CA GLY A 53 11.81 -12.00 5.40
C GLY A 53 10.56 -12.46 6.16
N ASN A 54 9.78 -13.34 5.55
CA ASN A 54 8.50 -13.91 5.97
C ASN A 54 7.27 -12.99 5.91
N SER A 55 7.22 -12.03 4.98
CA SER A 55 6.04 -11.16 4.84
C SER A 55 5.53 -11.09 3.40
N LEU A 56 4.20 -11.12 3.26
CA LEU A 56 3.49 -10.83 2.02
C LEU A 56 2.63 -9.59 2.23
N SER A 57 2.99 -8.49 1.57
CA SER A 57 2.31 -7.20 1.73
C SER A 57 1.68 -6.74 0.44
N LEU A 58 0.43 -6.26 0.50
CA LEU A 58 -0.13 -5.44 -0.57
C LEU A 58 0.60 -4.09 -0.57
N ILE A 59 1.20 -3.72 -1.69
CA ILE A 59 1.94 -2.45 -1.83
C ILE A 59 1.37 -1.54 -2.91
N SER A 60 0.43 -2.03 -3.73
CA SER A 60 -0.24 -1.21 -4.73
C SER A 60 -1.65 -1.67 -5.00
N ILE A 61 -2.57 -0.70 -5.06
CA ILE A 61 -3.79 -0.77 -5.85
C ILE A 61 -3.77 0.49 -6.69
N ALA A 62 -3.33 0.40 -7.94
CA ALA A 62 -3.12 1.58 -8.76
C ALA A 62 -3.61 1.38 -10.18
N THR A 63 -3.96 2.49 -10.83
CA THR A 63 -3.97 2.58 -12.28
C THR A 63 -2.87 3.54 -12.69
N ARG A 64 -2.01 3.13 -13.62
CA ARG A 64 -0.80 3.88 -13.96
C ARG A 64 -0.39 3.64 -15.40
N ASN A 65 0.05 4.70 -16.04
CA ASN A 65 0.70 4.63 -17.34
C ASN A 65 1.85 5.65 -17.35
N ILE A 66 3.00 5.19 -16.87
CA ILE A 66 4.23 5.97 -16.71
C ILE A 66 5.31 5.27 -17.52
N ASN A 67 5.66 5.86 -18.66
CA ASN A 67 6.74 5.35 -19.51
C ASN A 67 8.11 5.80 -18.99
N ASP A 68 8.20 7.07 -18.60
CA ASP A 68 9.39 7.71 -18.05
C ASP A 68 9.00 8.87 -17.12
N TYR A 69 9.94 9.33 -16.30
CA TYR A 69 9.75 10.48 -15.42
C TYR A 69 10.05 11.80 -16.13
N GLY A 70 9.00 12.62 -16.31
CA GLY A 70 9.17 14.06 -16.50
C GLY A 70 9.70 14.74 -15.23
N ASP A 71 9.74 16.07 -15.18
CA ASP A 71 10.23 16.80 -13.98
C ASP A 71 9.32 16.69 -12.77
N LYS A 72 8.03 16.43 -13.01
CA LYS A 72 7.04 16.20 -11.99
C LYS A 72 6.23 14.96 -12.32
N ILE A 73 5.70 14.35 -11.28
CA ILE A 73 4.67 13.33 -11.35
C ILE A 73 3.53 13.73 -10.42
N SER A 74 2.34 13.21 -10.70
CA SER A 74 1.16 13.42 -9.88
C SER A 74 0.49 12.12 -9.52
N LEU A 75 -0.20 12.12 -8.39
CA LEU A 75 -1.13 11.08 -8.00
C LEU A 75 -2.52 11.70 -7.77
N GLN A 76 -3.54 10.89 -8.01
CA GLN A 76 -4.92 11.19 -7.64
C GLN A 76 -5.53 10.00 -6.89
N VAL A 77 -6.26 10.31 -5.84
CA VAL A 77 -6.99 9.33 -5.02
C VAL A 77 -8.46 9.71 -5.04
N PRO A 78 -9.37 8.81 -5.44
CA PRO A 78 -10.79 9.14 -5.47
C PRO A 78 -11.32 9.41 -4.07
N ARG A 79 -12.25 10.36 -3.97
CA ARG A 79 -13.01 10.59 -2.75
C ARG A 79 -14.10 9.52 -2.61
N ILE A 80 -14.23 8.97 -1.41
CA ILE A 80 -15.31 8.03 -1.09
C ILE A 80 -16.25 8.64 -0.04
N LYS A 81 -17.51 8.18 -0.03
CA LYS A 81 -18.50 8.62 0.97
C LYS A 81 -17.96 8.35 2.38
N LYS A 82 -18.11 9.33 3.28
CA LYS A 82 -17.61 9.29 4.67
C LYS A 82 -16.08 9.27 4.83
N GLY A 83 -15.32 9.39 3.74
CA GLY A 83 -13.87 9.57 3.77
C GLY A 83 -13.50 11.05 3.76
N ASN A 84 -12.68 11.48 4.72
CA ASN A 84 -12.21 12.87 4.81
C ASN A 84 -10.86 13.06 4.12
N ASN A 85 -9.80 12.38 4.56
CA ASN A 85 -8.49 12.40 3.93
C ASN A 85 -7.95 10.97 3.85
N PRO A 86 -7.51 10.50 2.67
CA PRO A 86 -6.87 9.20 2.56
C PRO A 86 -5.43 9.25 3.07
N GLU A 87 -5.00 8.18 3.73
CA GLU A 87 -3.58 7.88 3.91
C GLU A 87 -3.03 7.39 2.57
N VAL A 88 -1.87 7.92 2.16
CA VAL A 88 -1.24 7.56 0.88
C VAL A 88 0.22 7.22 1.13
N LEU A 89 0.64 6.09 0.57
CA LEU A 89 2.01 5.62 0.55
C LEU A 89 2.40 5.31 -0.89
N VAL A 90 3.48 5.94 -1.36
CA VAL A 90 4.12 5.64 -2.63
C VAL A 90 5.44 4.95 -2.35
N THR A 91 5.68 3.83 -3.01
CA THR A 91 6.91 3.06 -2.81
C THR A 91 7.50 2.58 -4.12
N SER A 92 8.80 2.26 -4.09
CA SER A 92 9.45 1.45 -5.11
C SER A 92 10.49 0.60 -4.40
N ARG A 93 10.39 -0.73 -4.56
CA ARG A 93 11.20 -1.70 -3.82
C ARG A 93 11.94 -2.61 -4.78
N ASP A 94 13.23 -2.77 -4.52
CA ASP A 94 14.13 -3.67 -5.23
C ASP A 94 15.25 -4.07 -4.25
N ASP A 95 16.13 -4.98 -4.65
CA ASP A 95 17.24 -5.44 -3.81
C ASP A 95 18.24 -4.32 -3.51
N LYS A 96 18.26 -3.28 -4.36
CA LYS A 96 19.22 -2.17 -4.29
C LYS A 96 18.67 -0.92 -3.61
N TYR A 97 17.35 -0.80 -3.45
CA TYR A 97 16.75 0.42 -2.94
C TYR A 97 15.35 0.17 -2.34
N ASN A 98 14.99 1.03 -1.40
CA ASN A 98 13.63 1.12 -0.86
C ASN A 98 13.22 2.60 -0.82
N TYR A 99 12.59 3.04 -1.91
CA TYR A 99 12.04 4.38 -2.00
C TYR A 99 10.69 4.44 -1.31
N ILE A 100 10.50 5.49 -0.51
CA ILE A 100 9.26 5.78 0.21
C ILE A 100 8.93 7.26 0.00
N LEU A 101 7.66 7.51 -0.29
CA LEU A 101 7.04 8.83 -0.23
C LEU A 101 5.72 8.72 0.55
N ASP A 102 5.64 9.45 1.65
CA ASP A 102 4.55 9.44 2.64
C ASP A 102 4.39 10.81 3.30
N ASP A 103 3.44 10.91 4.24
CA ASP A 103 3.07 12.15 4.93
C ASP A 103 2.76 13.30 3.95
N LEU A 104 1.83 13.04 3.03
CA LEU A 104 1.49 13.93 1.93
C LEU A 104 0.39 14.90 2.34
N LEU A 105 0.61 16.19 2.06
CA LEU A 105 -0.46 17.17 2.12
C LEU A 105 -1.26 17.15 0.82
N LEU A 106 -2.36 16.40 0.82
CA LEU A 106 -3.20 16.23 -0.36
C LEU A 106 -4.12 17.46 -0.58
N SER A 107 -4.21 17.89 -1.84
CA SER A 107 -5.16 18.91 -2.29
C SER A 107 -6.52 18.29 -2.58
N ASN A 108 -7.61 18.86 -2.06
CA ASN A 108 -8.96 18.39 -2.32
C ASN A 108 -9.59 19.14 -3.50
N ASN A 109 -9.97 18.41 -4.55
CA ASN A 109 -10.57 18.96 -5.77
C ASN A 109 -12.06 18.61 -5.89
N GLY A 110 -12.73 18.30 -4.77
CA GLY A 110 -14.13 17.92 -4.69
C GLY A 110 -14.35 16.41 -4.85
N GLU A 111 -14.00 15.88 -6.01
CA GLU A 111 -14.19 14.46 -6.38
C GLU A 111 -12.97 13.57 -6.07
N SER A 112 -11.79 14.17 -5.90
CA SER A 112 -10.53 13.47 -5.65
C SER A 112 -9.56 14.29 -4.81
N PHE A 113 -8.56 13.60 -4.28
CA PHE A 113 -7.40 14.15 -3.62
C PHE A 113 -6.20 14.06 -4.55
N GLY A 114 -5.55 15.18 -4.81
CA GLY A 114 -4.39 15.27 -5.71
C GLY A 114 -3.11 15.61 -4.97
N PHE A 115 -1.99 15.10 -5.47
CA PHE A 115 -0.66 15.50 -5.02
C PHE A 115 0.33 15.44 -6.18
N SER A 116 1.21 16.43 -6.31
CA SER A 116 2.25 16.45 -7.34
C SER A 116 3.58 16.87 -6.75
N TRP A 117 4.64 16.14 -7.11
CA TRP A 117 5.98 16.36 -6.61
C TRP A 117 7.01 16.26 -7.74
N ASP A 118 8.18 16.85 -7.51
CA ASP A 118 9.31 16.70 -8.41
C ASP A 118 9.89 15.28 -8.36
N THR A 119 10.33 14.76 -9.50
CA THR A 119 10.86 13.39 -9.61
C THR A 119 12.38 13.32 -9.36
N TYR A 120 12.97 14.36 -8.74
CA TYR A 120 14.43 14.47 -8.55
C TYR A 120 15.03 13.22 -7.90
N VAL A 121 14.43 12.76 -6.79
CA VAL A 121 14.92 11.58 -6.07
C VAL A 121 14.81 10.33 -6.94
N LEU A 122 13.67 10.15 -7.60
CA LEU A 122 13.39 9.01 -8.46
C LEU A 122 14.41 8.90 -9.59
N LYS A 123 14.70 10.02 -10.28
CA LYS A 123 15.71 10.08 -11.33
C LYS A 123 17.12 9.87 -10.77
N LYS A 124 17.48 10.57 -9.70
CA LYS A 124 18.84 10.52 -9.11
C LYS A 124 19.19 9.14 -8.54
N ALA A 125 18.21 8.42 -8.01
CA ALA A 125 18.36 7.06 -7.52
C ALA A 125 18.21 5.98 -8.62
N ASN A 126 18.03 6.37 -9.89
CA ASN A 126 17.81 5.48 -11.03
C ASN A 126 16.64 4.49 -10.81
N ILE A 127 15.57 4.96 -10.18
CA ILE A 127 14.38 4.13 -9.96
C ILE A 127 13.62 3.99 -11.28
N PRO A 128 13.28 2.78 -11.75
CA PRO A 128 12.49 2.63 -12.96
C PRO A 128 11.05 3.15 -12.78
N ALA A 129 10.54 3.87 -13.78
CA ALA A 129 9.16 4.38 -13.79
C ALA A 129 8.10 3.28 -13.63
N ASN A 130 8.35 2.11 -14.22
CA ASN A 130 7.46 0.96 -14.13
C ASN A 130 7.49 0.24 -12.76
N LYS A 131 8.35 0.66 -11.82
CA LYS A 131 8.47 0.12 -10.46
C LYS A 131 7.79 0.98 -9.39
N LEU A 132 7.31 2.17 -9.73
CA LEU A 132 6.56 3.00 -8.79
C LEU A 132 5.21 2.37 -8.45
N ARG A 133 4.92 2.26 -7.15
CA ARG A 133 3.70 1.68 -6.57
C ARG A 133 3.04 2.69 -5.68
N ALA A 134 1.72 2.62 -5.57
CA ALA A 134 0.97 3.46 -4.66
C ALA A 134 -0.21 2.72 -4.05
N LEU A 135 -0.36 2.95 -2.76
CA LEU A 135 -1.43 2.41 -1.96
C LEU A 135 -2.09 3.56 -1.20
N ALA A 136 -3.41 3.62 -1.29
CA ALA A 136 -4.19 4.60 -0.55
C ALA A 136 -5.33 3.92 0.19
N SER A 137 -5.70 4.49 1.33
CA SER A 137 -6.76 3.97 2.17
C SER A 137 -7.44 5.04 2.99
N TYR A 138 -8.71 4.82 3.28
CA TYR A 138 -9.47 5.57 4.27
C TYR A 138 -9.69 4.72 5.52
N SER A 139 -9.56 5.35 6.68
CA SER A 139 -9.95 4.77 7.96
C SER A 139 -11.42 5.11 8.23
N LEU A 140 -12.31 4.14 8.05
CA LEU A 140 -13.75 4.28 8.28
C LEU A 140 -14.11 3.59 9.61
N GLY A 141 -14.00 4.32 10.71
CA GLY A 141 -14.04 3.72 12.05
C GLY A 141 -12.82 2.82 12.26
N SER A 142 -13.04 1.56 12.63
CA SER A 142 -11.97 0.56 12.76
C SER A 142 -11.58 -0.11 11.44
N GLN A 143 -12.34 0.10 10.35
CA GLN A 143 -12.11 -0.56 9.08
C GLN A 143 -11.21 0.28 8.17
N LYS A 144 -10.08 -0.29 7.76
CA LYS A 144 -9.26 0.23 6.66
C LYS A 144 -9.87 -0.18 5.32
N VAL A 145 -10.22 0.79 4.48
CA VAL A 145 -10.77 0.57 3.14
C VAL A 145 -9.84 1.15 2.11
N TYR A 146 -9.31 0.30 1.22
CA TYR A 146 -8.40 0.72 0.18
C TYR A 146 -9.13 1.35 -1.00
N VAL A 147 -8.44 2.22 -1.72
CA VAL A 147 -8.91 2.87 -2.94
C VAL A 147 -7.79 2.86 -3.98
N PRO A 148 -8.12 2.81 -5.29
CA PRO A 148 -7.11 2.86 -6.32
C PRO A 148 -6.44 4.23 -6.36
N VAL A 149 -5.13 4.25 -6.58
CA VAL A 149 -4.37 5.46 -6.86
C VAL A 149 -4.12 5.57 -8.36
N THR A 150 -4.48 6.71 -8.94
CA THR A 150 -4.08 7.04 -10.32
C THR A 150 -2.70 7.68 -10.27
N LEU A 151 -1.67 7.00 -10.77
CA LEU A 151 -0.30 7.54 -10.88
C LEU A 151 -0.04 8.03 -12.31
N ALA A 152 0.30 9.32 -12.43
CA ALA A 152 0.38 10.09 -13.67
C ALA A 152 -0.93 10.13 -14.48
N LYS A 153 -1.33 9.01 -15.07
CA LYS A 153 -2.57 8.85 -15.83
C LYS A 153 -3.08 7.41 -15.74
N SER A 154 -4.39 7.24 -15.88
CA SER A 154 -5.04 5.93 -15.87
C SER A 154 -4.55 5.05 -17.02
N SER A 155 -4.44 3.74 -16.76
CA SER A 155 -4.25 2.70 -17.78
C SER A 155 -5.55 2.03 -18.22
N GLY A 156 -6.69 2.41 -17.66
CA GLY A 156 -7.96 1.72 -17.87
C GLY A 156 -8.14 0.46 -17.03
N LYS A 157 -7.13 0.04 -16.26
CA LYS A 157 -7.18 -1.17 -15.42
C LYS A 157 -6.53 -0.93 -14.06
N TYR A 158 -6.92 -1.71 -13.06
CA TYR A 158 -6.24 -1.76 -11.77
C TYR A 158 -5.13 -2.80 -11.78
N GLU A 159 -3.99 -2.43 -11.23
CA GLU A 159 -2.89 -3.30 -10.91
C GLU A 159 -2.81 -3.46 -9.39
N PHE A 160 -3.09 -4.68 -8.92
CA PHE A 160 -2.85 -5.10 -7.55
C PHE A 160 -1.43 -5.66 -7.48
N VAL A 161 -0.56 -5.05 -6.69
CA VAL A 161 0.82 -5.51 -6.53
C VAL A 161 1.06 -5.92 -5.09
N PHE A 162 1.46 -7.16 -4.93
CA PHE A 162 1.96 -7.70 -3.69
C PHE A 162 3.49 -7.75 -3.74
N TYR A 163 4.14 -7.66 -2.59
CA TYR A 163 5.58 -7.80 -2.45
C TYR A 163 5.92 -8.77 -1.34
N SER A 164 6.90 -9.63 -1.61
CA SER A 164 7.52 -10.55 -0.66
C SER A 164 8.98 -10.75 -1.03
N GLN A 165 9.89 -10.82 -0.06
CA GLN A 165 11.27 -11.26 -0.34
C GLN A 165 11.34 -12.76 -0.58
N ASP A 166 10.51 -13.52 0.12
CA ASP A 166 10.41 -14.96 -0.08
C ASP A 166 9.62 -15.29 -1.34
N ARG A 167 9.79 -16.52 -1.83
CA ARG A 167 9.06 -17.01 -2.98
C ARG A 167 7.62 -17.28 -2.59
N VAL A 168 6.69 -16.62 -3.26
CA VAL A 168 5.26 -16.75 -3.01
C VAL A 168 4.54 -17.25 -4.25
N ARG A 169 3.62 -18.18 -4.03
CA ARG A 169 2.63 -18.61 -5.02
C ARG A 169 1.23 -18.28 -4.53
N PHE A 170 0.38 -17.78 -5.42
CA PHE A 170 -1.03 -17.52 -5.17
C PHE A 170 -1.84 -18.66 -5.76
N THR A 171 -2.47 -19.49 -4.93
CA THR A 171 -3.36 -20.56 -5.42
C THR A 171 -4.73 -20.02 -5.78
N SER A 172 -5.14 -18.91 -5.17
CA SER A 172 -6.40 -18.23 -5.46
C SER A 172 -6.27 -16.74 -5.17
N LEU A 173 -6.79 -15.91 -6.08
CA LEU A 173 -7.07 -14.50 -5.85
C LEU A 173 -8.40 -14.18 -6.51
N LYS A 174 -9.37 -13.71 -5.73
CA LYS A 174 -10.76 -13.53 -6.14
C LYS A 174 -11.29 -12.18 -5.68
N ILE A 175 -12.15 -11.56 -6.50
CA ILE A 175 -12.84 -10.31 -6.16
C ILE A 175 -14.34 -10.56 -6.10
N PHE A 176 -14.96 -10.11 -5.01
CA PHE A 176 -16.39 -10.22 -4.74
C PHE A 176 -16.98 -8.85 -4.40
N PRO A 177 -18.18 -8.49 -4.89
CA PRO A 177 -18.93 -7.37 -4.30
C PRO A 177 -19.18 -7.64 -2.81
N LEU A 178 -18.97 -6.64 -1.95
CA LEU A 178 -19.10 -6.83 -0.50
C LEU A 178 -20.55 -7.17 -0.09
N GLU A 179 -21.51 -6.61 -0.80
CA GLU A 179 -22.95 -6.81 -0.55
C GLU A 179 -23.44 -8.21 -0.97
N ASN A 180 -22.65 -8.94 -1.76
CA ASN A 180 -23.02 -10.28 -2.17
C ASN A 180 -22.84 -11.25 -1.00
N LYS A 181 -23.96 -11.74 -0.44
CA LYS A 181 -23.98 -12.73 0.64
C LYS A 181 -23.55 -14.14 0.19
N LYS A 182 -23.55 -14.41 -1.12
CA LYS A 182 -23.10 -15.69 -1.68
C LYS A 182 -21.66 -15.52 -2.18
N GLU A 183 -20.69 -15.96 -1.37
CA GLU A 183 -19.24 -15.92 -1.70
C GLU A 183 -18.84 -16.92 -2.80
N ASP A 184 -19.82 -17.53 -3.50
CA ASP A 184 -19.58 -18.54 -4.54
C ASP A 184 -19.35 -17.94 -5.93
N ASN A 185 -19.71 -16.67 -6.16
CA ASN A 185 -19.65 -16.03 -7.48
C ASN A 185 -18.69 -14.83 -7.50
N PRO A 186 -17.38 -15.06 -7.69
CA PRO A 186 -16.41 -13.97 -7.86
C PRO A 186 -16.64 -13.28 -9.21
N ILE A 187 -16.54 -11.95 -9.24
CA ILE A 187 -16.56 -11.17 -10.49
C ILE A 187 -15.19 -11.15 -11.20
N TYR A 188 -14.15 -11.59 -10.51
CA TYR A 188 -12.81 -11.81 -11.04
C TYR A 188 -12.14 -12.92 -10.23
N SER A 189 -11.44 -13.82 -10.92
CA SER A 189 -10.70 -14.92 -10.30
C SER A 189 -9.45 -15.21 -11.10
N THR A 190 -8.33 -15.38 -10.42
CA THR A 190 -7.04 -15.72 -11.01
C THR A 190 -6.18 -16.49 -10.01
N SER A 191 -5.03 -16.99 -10.48
CA SER A 191 -4.01 -17.62 -9.65
C SER A 191 -2.64 -17.39 -10.27
N ARG A 192 -1.59 -17.54 -9.47
CA ARG A 192 -0.20 -17.55 -9.93
C ARG A 192 0.56 -18.62 -9.18
N LYS A 193 0.53 -19.84 -9.75
CA LYS A 193 1.04 -21.04 -9.08
C LYS A 193 2.57 -21.14 -9.08
N THR A 194 3.24 -20.45 -10.01
CA THR A 194 4.70 -20.35 -10.03
C THR A 194 5.17 -19.44 -8.89
N ALA A 195 5.98 -19.99 -7.99
CA ALA A 195 6.51 -19.26 -6.85
C ALA A 195 7.64 -18.30 -7.25
N ASN A 196 7.42 -17.01 -7.01
CA ASN A 196 8.37 -15.93 -7.32
C ASN A 196 8.56 -15.03 -6.10
N SER A 197 9.75 -14.45 -5.96
CA SER A 197 10.01 -13.36 -5.01
C SER A 197 9.84 -11.99 -5.68
N GLY A 198 9.87 -10.94 -4.87
CA GLY A 198 9.70 -9.56 -5.29
C GLY A 198 8.23 -9.22 -5.53
N GLU A 199 7.98 -8.47 -6.60
CA GLU A 199 6.64 -7.99 -6.94
C GLU A 199 5.82 -9.03 -7.70
N ILE A 200 4.61 -9.27 -7.22
CA ILE A 200 3.63 -10.15 -7.85
C ILE A 200 2.40 -9.32 -8.18
N SER A 201 2.20 -9.06 -9.46
CA SER A 201 1.10 -8.24 -9.97
C SER A 201 -0.08 -9.06 -10.49
N PHE A 202 -1.28 -8.51 -10.29
CA PHE A 202 -2.54 -8.99 -10.85
C PHE A 202 -3.28 -7.81 -11.47
N ILE A 203 -3.80 -8.01 -12.68
CA ILE A 203 -4.52 -6.97 -13.41
C ILE A 203 -6.00 -7.31 -13.44
N TRP A 204 -6.82 -6.36 -13.01
CA TRP A 204 -8.27 -6.44 -13.11
C TRP A 204 -8.82 -5.28 -13.93
N ASP A 205 -9.59 -5.62 -14.95
CA ASP A 205 -10.39 -4.68 -15.72
C ASP A 205 -11.76 -4.51 -15.04
N GLY A 206 -11.87 -3.46 -14.23
CA GLY A 206 -13.10 -3.11 -13.52
C GLY A 206 -14.09 -2.28 -14.36
N SER A 207 -13.82 -2.02 -15.64
CA SER A 207 -14.63 -1.07 -16.44
C SER A 207 -16.11 -1.43 -16.54
N LYS A 208 -16.45 -2.72 -16.42
CA LYS A 208 -17.82 -3.24 -16.48
C LYS A 208 -18.41 -3.59 -15.10
N ALA A 209 -17.63 -3.45 -14.03
CA ALA A 209 -18.13 -3.72 -12.68
C ALA A 209 -18.89 -2.50 -12.14
N PRO A 210 -19.99 -2.69 -11.39
CA PRO A 210 -20.72 -1.58 -10.79
C PRO A 210 -19.88 -0.88 -9.72
N GLY A 211 -20.13 0.41 -9.50
CA GLY A 211 -19.48 1.13 -8.41
C GLY A 211 -19.93 0.60 -7.04
N GLY A 212 -18.98 0.42 -6.12
CA GLY A 212 -19.26 -0.04 -4.77
C GLY A 212 -18.04 -0.63 -4.07
N ARG A 213 -18.29 -1.23 -2.90
CA ARG A 213 -17.28 -1.87 -2.07
C ARG A 213 -17.10 -3.34 -2.44
N TYR A 214 -15.85 -3.78 -2.45
CA TYR A 214 -15.44 -5.12 -2.84
C TYR A 214 -14.52 -5.75 -1.78
N LYS A 215 -14.51 -7.09 -1.77
CA LYS A 215 -13.53 -7.92 -1.09
C LYS A 215 -12.58 -8.51 -2.13
N LEU A 216 -11.28 -8.36 -1.93
CA LEU A 216 -10.23 -9.11 -2.59
C LEU A 216 -9.78 -10.21 -1.61
N HIS A 217 -10.20 -11.44 -1.85
CA HIS A 217 -9.82 -12.62 -1.07
C HIS A 217 -8.70 -13.35 -1.79
N TYR A 218 -7.63 -13.70 -1.06
CA TYR A 218 -6.55 -14.49 -1.62
C TYR A 218 -6.07 -15.58 -0.68
N ILE A 219 -5.57 -16.65 -1.30
CA ILE A 219 -4.85 -17.73 -0.65
C ILE A 219 -3.48 -17.82 -1.32
N ALA A 220 -2.44 -17.64 -0.52
CA ALA A 220 -1.05 -17.69 -0.94
C ALA A 220 -0.25 -18.65 -0.07
N PHE A 221 0.89 -19.10 -0.59
CA PHE A 221 1.84 -19.92 0.13
C PHE A 221 3.22 -19.28 0.01
N ILE A 222 3.88 -19.07 1.15
CA ILE A 222 5.29 -18.69 1.19
C ILE A 222 6.11 -19.97 1.19
N ASP A 223 6.87 -20.19 0.13
CA ASP A 223 7.72 -21.37 -0.01
C ASP A 223 9.05 -21.12 0.71
N ARG A 224 9.43 -22.08 1.57
CA ARG A 224 10.69 -22.07 2.31
C ARG A 224 11.60 -23.17 1.82
N ILE A 225 12.91 -22.92 1.85
CA ILE A 225 13.89 -23.95 1.47
C ILE A 225 13.87 -25.03 2.55
N ASN A 226 13.63 -26.29 2.14
CA ASN A 226 13.61 -27.47 3.02
C ASN A 226 12.58 -27.45 4.16
N GLU A 227 11.57 -26.58 4.09
CA GLU A 227 10.48 -26.50 5.08
C GLU A 227 9.11 -26.52 4.36
N PRO A 228 8.03 -26.94 5.04
CA PRO A 228 6.67 -26.79 4.52
C PRO A 228 6.35 -25.32 4.21
N SER A 229 5.59 -25.08 3.14
CA SER A 229 5.13 -23.72 2.82
C SER A 229 4.15 -23.19 3.86
N ASP A 230 4.26 -21.92 4.23
CA ASP A 230 3.29 -21.25 5.10
C ASP A 230 2.08 -20.78 4.30
N ARG A 231 0.89 -21.22 4.70
CA ARG A 231 -0.37 -20.76 4.09
C ARG A 231 -0.77 -19.40 4.66
N ILE A 232 -1.00 -18.44 3.76
CA ILE A 232 -1.60 -17.14 4.07
C ILE A 232 -2.97 -17.07 3.41
N GLU A 233 -3.99 -16.74 4.18
CA GLU A 233 -5.31 -16.41 3.68
C GLU A 233 -5.72 -15.06 4.25
N ASN A 234 -6.14 -14.15 3.38
CA ASN A 234 -6.49 -12.81 3.80
C ASN A 234 -7.57 -12.20 2.90
N VAL A 235 -8.26 -11.19 3.44
CA VAL A 235 -9.29 -10.43 2.76
C VAL A 235 -8.95 -8.94 2.84
N ILE A 236 -8.80 -8.32 1.68
CA ILE A 236 -8.61 -6.88 1.54
C ILE A 236 -9.94 -6.26 1.12
N VAL A 237 -10.36 -5.20 1.79
CA VAL A 237 -11.57 -4.45 1.41
C VAL A 237 -11.18 -3.20 0.65
N PHE A 238 -11.79 -2.98 -0.51
CA PHE A 238 -11.50 -1.83 -1.35
C PHE A 238 -12.76 -1.26 -2.01
N GLU A 239 -12.74 0.02 -2.37
CA GLU A 239 -13.79 0.66 -3.16
C GLU A 239 -13.41 0.67 -4.64
N HIS A 240 -14.42 0.57 -5.50
CA HIS A 240 -14.27 0.69 -6.95
C HIS A 240 -15.41 1.54 -7.53
N HIS A 241 -15.09 2.31 -8.56
CA HIS A 241 -16.07 2.87 -9.49
C HIS A 241 -15.50 2.82 -10.91
N PRO A 242 -16.29 2.44 -11.94
CA PRO A 242 -15.78 2.32 -13.31
C PRO A 242 -15.31 3.65 -13.91
N ASN A 243 -15.70 4.79 -13.34
CA ASN A 243 -15.29 6.12 -13.80
C ASN A 243 -13.85 6.44 -13.36
N TRP A 244 -13.30 5.78 -12.34
CA TRP A 244 -11.92 5.98 -11.90
C TRP A 244 -10.88 5.31 -12.81
N LEU A 245 -11.35 4.53 -13.79
CA LEU A 245 -10.51 3.91 -14.81
C LEU A 245 -10.41 4.75 -16.08
N LYS A 246 -11.18 5.84 -16.19
CA LYS A 246 -11.18 6.71 -17.38
C LYS A 246 -9.95 7.60 -17.42
#